data_AF-A0A1H1NU35-F1
#
_entry.id   AF-A0A1H1NU35-F1
#
_cell.length_a   1.000
_cell.length_b   1.000
_cell.length_c   1.000
_cell.angle_alpha   90.00
_cell.angle_beta   90.00
_cell.angle_gamma   90.00
#
_symmetry.space_group_name_H-M   'P 1'
#
loop_
_entity.id
_entity.type
_entity.pdbx_description
1 polymer ?
#
loop_
_entity_poly.entity_id
_entity_poly.type
_entity_poly.pdbx_seq_one_letter_code
_entity_poly.pdbx_strand_id
1 'polypeptide(L)'
;MTNTIITNTLRFIFLILLQVLLLNNINFLGYVNPYLYVIFLILYPFNTPQFLFIIVSFFLGLTIDTFEDSGGINAAACILIAYIRPTILRFSFGVSYDYQTVKLSNTPYGARIGYIMIVVFLHHLVLFTLEMFDFSHSFLILKKTFFSGIFTILLVLISLSLFKPKRR
;
A
#
# COMPACT_ATOMS: atom_id res chain seq x y z
N MET A 1 21.59 0.70 -10.61
CA MET A 1 21.09 1.17 -9.29
C MET A 1 20.52 2.58 -9.34
N THR A 2 21.13 3.52 -10.08
CA THR A 2 20.59 4.88 -10.29
C THR A 2 19.20 4.88 -10.96
N ASN A 3 19.00 4.07 -12.00
CA ASN A 3 17.71 4.02 -12.71
C ASN A 3 16.55 3.50 -11.83
N THR A 4 16.81 2.60 -10.88
CA THR A 4 15.81 2.09 -9.93
C THR A 4 15.45 3.12 -8.87
N ILE A 5 16.42 3.91 -8.40
CA ILE A 5 16.17 4.99 -7.44
C ILE A 5 15.31 6.06 -8.10
N ILE A 6 15.70 6.53 -9.29
CA ILE A 6 14.93 7.53 -10.06
C ILE A 6 13.50 7.06 -10.30
N THR A 7 13.32 5.80 -10.73
CA THR A 7 11.97 5.24 -10.96
C THR A 7 11.14 5.22 -9.68
N ASN A 8 11.72 4.85 -8.54
CA ASN A 8 11.00 4.81 -7.27
C ASN A 8 10.67 6.23 -6.76
N THR A 9 11.57 7.20 -6.93
CA THR A 9 11.32 8.60 -6.58
C THR A 9 10.20 9.19 -7.43
N LEU A 10 10.20 8.94 -8.75
CA LEU A 10 9.12 9.38 -9.63
C LEU A 10 7.78 8.74 -9.25
N ARG A 11 7.77 7.44 -8.94
CA ARG A 11 6.57 6.74 -8.44
C ARG A 11 6.08 7.32 -7.12
N PHE A 12 6.98 7.63 -6.20
CA PHE A 12 6.64 8.23 -4.91
C PHE A 12 5.89 9.55 -5.10
N ILE A 13 6.46 10.48 -5.88
CA ILE A 13 5.85 11.78 -6.15
C ILE A 13 4.53 11.63 -6.92
N PHE A 14 4.51 10.79 -7.96
CA PHE A 14 3.31 10.56 -8.77
C PHE A 14 2.15 10.00 -7.93
N LEU A 15 2.42 9.02 -7.06
CA LEU A 15 1.37 8.42 -6.23
C LEU A 15 0.82 9.40 -5.20
N ILE A 16 1.64 10.26 -4.62
CA ILE A 16 1.19 11.33 -3.71
C ILE A 16 0.27 12.30 -4.46
N LEU A 17 0.70 12.81 -5.62
CA LEU A 17 -0.11 13.73 -6.42
C LEU A 17 -1.42 13.09 -6.88
N LEU A 18 -1.38 11.83 -7.30
CA LEU A 18 -2.56 11.08 -7.69
C LEU A 18 -3.54 10.90 -6.51
N GLN A 19 -3.02 10.59 -5.31
CA GLN A 19 -3.84 10.48 -4.11
C GLN A 19 -4.53 11.80 -3.78
N VAL A 20 -3.73 12.86 -3.63
CA VAL A 20 -4.19 14.17 -3.12
C VAL A 20 -5.12 14.87 -4.12
N LEU A 21 -4.78 14.88 -5.41
CA LEU A 21 -5.52 15.67 -6.40
C LEU A 21 -6.77 14.95 -6.92
N LEU A 22 -6.70 13.62 -7.08
CA LEU A 22 -7.78 12.87 -7.74
C LEU A 22 -8.53 11.98 -6.76
N LEU A 23 -7.83 11.08 -6.06
CA LEU A 23 -8.47 10.01 -5.30
C LEU A 23 -9.21 10.51 -4.07
N ASN A 24 -8.69 11.53 -3.39
CA ASN A 24 -9.34 12.15 -2.23
C ASN A 24 -10.65 12.85 -2.60
N ASN A 25 -10.84 13.22 -3.87
CA ASN A 25 -12.05 13.86 -4.37
C ASN A 25 -13.10 12.87 -4.90
N ILE A 26 -12.80 11.56 -4.97
CA ILE A 26 -13.74 10.57 -5.51
C ILE A 26 -14.96 10.39 -4.59
N ASN A 27 -14.77 10.38 -3.27
CA ASN A 27 -15.82 10.26 -2.23
C ASN A 27 -16.97 9.32 -2.64
N PHE A 28 -16.62 8.12 -3.12
CA PHE A 28 -17.59 7.24 -3.74
C PHE A 28 -18.60 6.75 -2.69
N LEU A 29 -19.89 6.99 -2.95
CA LEU A 29 -21.00 6.68 -2.04
C LEU A 29 -20.89 7.30 -0.63
N GLY A 30 -20.03 8.32 -0.44
CA GLY A 30 -19.82 9.00 0.84
C GLY A 30 -19.02 8.21 1.90
N TYR A 31 -18.57 6.99 1.59
CA TYR A 31 -17.83 6.15 2.55
C TYR A 31 -16.63 5.39 1.94
N VAL A 32 -16.44 5.45 0.62
CA VAL A 32 -15.43 4.67 -0.10
C VAL A 32 -14.43 5.63 -0.73
N ASN A 33 -13.25 5.70 -0.12
CA ASN A 33 -12.10 6.41 -0.66
C ASN A 33 -10.98 5.42 -0.97
N PRO A 34 -10.51 5.35 -2.23
CA PRO A 34 -9.36 4.53 -2.58
C PRO A 34 -8.06 5.12 -2.06
N TYR A 35 -7.19 4.27 -1.53
CA TYR A 35 -5.85 4.65 -1.07
C TYR A 35 -4.79 3.99 -1.96
N LEU A 36 -4.59 4.53 -3.16
CA LEU A 36 -3.76 3.90 -4.18
C LEU A 36 -2.26 4.03 -3.90
N TYR A 37 -1.86 4.98 -3.06
CA TYR A 37 -0.46 5.15 -2.67
C TYR A 37 0.13 3.88 -2.01
N VAL A 38 -0.72 2.98 -1.48
CA VAL A 38 -0.33 1.67 -0.93
C VAL A 38 0.40 0.80 -1.97
N ILE A 39 0.21 1.05 -3.27
CA ILE A 39 1.02 0.46 -4.35
C ILE A 39 2.52 0.64 -4.10
N PHE A 40 2.95 1.79 -3.56
CA PHE A 40 4.34 2.06 -3.27
C PHE A 40 4.92 1.02 -2.30
N LEU A 41 4.19 0.71 -1.22
CA LEU A 41 4.57 -0.29 -0.22
C LEU A 41 4.65 -1.70 -0.82
N ILE A 42 3.73 -2.02 -1.73
CA ILE A 42 3.66 -3.31 -2.43
C ILE A 42 4.85 -3.46 -3.39
N LEU A 43 5.15 -2.43 -4.18
CA LEU A 43 6.16 -2.46 -5.24
C LEU A 43 7.59 -2.15 -4.77
N TYR A 44 7.77 -1.70 -3.53
CA TYR A 44 9.09 -1.37 -3.01
C TYR A 44 10.05 -2.56 -3.15
N PRO A 45 11.35 -2.38 -3.48
CA PRO A 45 12.23 -3.53 -3.69
C PRO A 45 12.39 -4.39 -2.43
N PHE A 46 12.37 -5.71 -2.56
CA PHE A 46 12.51 -6.65 -1.42
C PHE A 46 13.93 -6.71 -0.85
N ASN A 47 14.95 -6.45 -1.67
CA ASN A 47 16.36 -6.48 -1.27
C ASN A 47 16.82 -5.16 -0.62
N THR A 48 15.93 -4.44 0.05
CA THR A 48 16.24 -3.19 0.74
C THR A 48 16.31 -3.42 2.24
N PRO A 49 17.20 -2.72 2.96
CA PRO A 49 17.24 -2.86 4.41
C PRO A 49 15.92 -2.34 4.99
N GLN A 50 15.34 -3.11 5.91
CA GLN A 50 14.03 -2.85 6.49
C GLN A 50 13.94 -1.46 7.12
N PHE A 51 15.01 -1.00 7.77
CA PHE A 51 15.09 0.34 8.36
C PHE A 51 14.85 1.46 7.33
N LEU A 52 15.49 1.40 6.15
CA LEU A 52 15.27 2.39 5.10
C LEU A 52 13.84 2.34 4.59
N PHE A 53 13.27 1.14 4.43
CA PHE A 53 11.90 1.00 3.97
C PHE A 53 10.89 1.61 4.96
N ILE A 54 11.09 1.42 6.26
CA ILE A 54 10.27 2.04 7.31
C ILE A 54 10.34 3.57 7.22
N ILE A 55 11.54 4.14 7.11
CA ILE A 55 11.72 5.60 6.99
C ILE A 55 11.02 6.15 5.74
N VAL A 56 11.21 5.52 4.58
CA VAL A 56 10.57 5.99 3.34
C VAL A 56 9.05 5.86 3.43
N SER A 57 8.54 4.81 4.06
CA SER A 57 7.10 4.60 4.27
C SER A 57 6.51 5.63 5.24
N PHE A 58 7.25 6.01 6.28
CA PHE A 58 6.87 7.11 7.17
C PHE A 58 6.72 8.42 6.41
N PHE A 59 7.71 8.79 5.59
CA PHE A 59 7.62 10.02 4.79
C PHE A 59 6.50 9.97 3.73
N LEU A 60 6.21 8.80 3.15
CA LEU A 60 5.07 8.63 2.26
C LEU A 60 3.76 8.99 2.97
N GLY A 61 3.50 8.35 4.10
CA GLY A 61 2.27 8.59 4.86
C GLY A 61 2.21 9.99 5.45
N LEU A 62 3.32 10.51 5.98
CA LEU A 62 3.40 11.87 6.52
C LEU A 62 3.07 12.93 5.46
N THR A 63 3.57 12.75 4.23
CA THR A 63 3.26 13.69 3.14
C THR A 63 1.76 13.67 2.84
N ILE A 64 1.14 12.49 2.81
CA ILE A 64 -0.29 12.36 2.59
C ILE A 64 -1.07 12.99 3.75
N ASP A 65 -0.64 12.75 5.00
CA ASP A 65 -1.25 13.35 6.18
C ASP A 65 -1.19 14.88 6.17
N THR A 66 -0.13 15.49 5.63
CA THR A 66 -0.05 16.96 5.49
C THR A 66 -0.99 17.54 4.43
N PHE A 67 -1.42 16.74 3.46
CA PHE A 67 -2.38 17.18 2.44
C PHE A 67 -3.83 16.83 2.80
N GLU A 68 -4.03 15.79 3.61
CA GLU A 68 -5.35 15.33 4.07
C GLU A 68 -5.75 15.90 5.43
N ASP A 69 -4.87 16.64 6.10
CA ASP A 69 -5.03 17.14 7.47
C ASP A 69 -5.35 16.01 8.49
N SER A 70 -4.86 14.78 8.23
CA SER A 70 -5.13 13.58 9.04
C SER A 70 -4.12 13.32 10.15
N GLY A 71 -3.25 14.28 10.46
CA GLY A 71 -2.49 14.32 11.72
C GLY A 71 -1.53 13.16 12.02
N GLY A 72 -1.18 12.32 11.02
CA GLY A 72 -0.27 11.18 11.19
C GLY A 72 -0.89 9.79 11.03
N ILE A 73 -2.19 9.70 10.73
CA ILE A 73 -2.91 8.43 10.60
C ILE A 73 -2.35 7.58 9.44
N ASN A 74 -2.11 8.18 8.27
CA ASN A 74 -1.52 7.49 7.12
C ASN A 74 -0.07 7.07 7.40
N ALA A 75 0.72 7.92 8.07
CA ALA A 75 2.09 7.62 8.48
C ALA A 75 2.17 6.38 9.39
N ALA A 76 1.29 6.29 10.39
CA ALA A 76 1.22 5.16 11.30
C ALA A 76 0.85 3.85 10.56
N ALA A 77 -0.15 3.89 9.68
CA ALA A 77 -0.55 2.74 8.87
C ALA A 77 0.58 2.28 7.93
N CYS A 78 1.28 3.22 7.29
CA CYS A 78 2.42 2.94 6.41
C CYS A 78 3.59 2.27 7.16
N ILE A 79 3.96 2.79 8.33
CA ILE A 79 5.04 2.24 9.15
C ILE A 79 4.71 0.80 9.57
N LEU A 80 3.48 0.57 10.04
CA LEU A 80 3.06 -0.75 10.49
C LEU A 80 3.16 -1.78 9.37
N ILE A 81 2.68 -1.43 8.17
CA ILE A 81 2.86 -2.29 7.00
C ILE A 81 4.32 -2.50 6.67
N ALA A 82 5.14 -1.44 6.72
CA ALA A 82 6.56 -1.55 6.43
C ALA A 82 7.30 -2.49 7.40
N TYR A 83 6.90 -2.45 8.67
CA TYR A 83 7.44 -3.31 9.73
C TYR A 83 7.00 -4.78 9.58
N ILE A 84 5.71 -5.04 9.33
CA ILE A 84 5.15 -6.41 9.25
C ILE A 84 5.44 -7.07 7.89
N ARG A 85 5.83 -6.30 6.87
CA ARG A 85 6.04 -6.77 5.50
C ARG A 85 6.86 -8.07 5.37
N PRO A 86 8.00 -8.29 6.05
CA PRO A 86 8.74 -9.54 5.94
C PRO A 86 7.88 -10.77 6.29
N THR A 87 7.04 -10.65 7.31
CA THR A 87 6.09 -11.70 7.74
C THR A 87 5.02 -11.95 6.67
N ILE A 88 4.46 -10.89 6.09
CA ILE A 88 3.44 -11.01 5.02
C ILE A 88 4.04 -11.67 3.77
N LEU A 89 5.27 -11.28 3.40
CA LEU A 89 6.00 -11.85 2.28
C LEU A 89 6.29 -13.33 2.49
N ARG A 90 6.75 -13.71 3.69
CA ARG A 90 6.98 -15.11 4.05
C ARG A 90 5.68 -15.92 4.05
N PHE A 91 4.57 -15.36 4.51
CA PHE A 91 3.26 -16.01 4.46
C PHE A 91 2.77 -16.22 3.02
N SER A 92 2.92 -15.21 2.14
CA SER A 92 2.39 -15.25 0.78
C SER A 92 3.27 -16.02 -0.22
N PHE A 93 4.60 -15.96 -0.07
CA PHE A 93 5.56 -16.53 -1.02
C PHE A 93 6.36 -17.72 -0.45
N GLY A 94 6.23 -18.02 0.85
CA GLY A 94 6.86 -19.16 1.51
C GLY A 94 8.38 -19.19 1.31
N VAL A 95 8.92 -20.38 1.07
CA VAL A 95 10.36 -20.65 0.89
C VAL A 95 10.96 -19.87 -0.28
N SER A 96 10.14 -19.43 -1.26
CA SER A 96 10.65 -18.61 -2.38
C SER A 96 11.25 -17.30 -1.88
N TYR A 97 10.68 -16.71 -0.82
CA TYR A 97 11.20 -15.50 -0.20
C TYR A 97 12.57 -15.71 0.48
N ASP A 98 12.76 -16.86 1.14
CA ASP A 98 13.98 -17.18 1.89
C ASP A 98 15.22 -17.26 0.99
N TYR A 99 15.05 -17.59 -0.30
CA TYR A 99 16.14 -17.59 -1.28
C TYR A 99 16.43 -16.22 -1.92
N GLN A 100 15.73 -15.13 -1.51
CA GLN A 100 15.93 -13.75 -1.99
C GLN A 100 15.87 -13.55 -3.53
N THR A 101 15.46 -14.54 -4.30
CA THR A 101 15.36 -14.47 -5.78
C THR A 101 14.02 -13.92 -6.26
N VAL A 102 13.13 -13.55 -5.34
CA VAL A 102 11.76 -13.14 -5.68
C VAL A 102 11.72 -11.73 -6.25
N LYS A 103 11.40 -11.62 -7.54
CA LYS A 103 10.81 -10.40 -8.10
C LYS A 103 9.30 -10.59 -8.14
N LEU A 104 8.53 -9.58 -7.74
CA LEU A 104 7.05 -9.59 -7.80
C LEU A 104 6.50 -9.90 -9.22
N SER A 105 7.33 -9.76 -10.26
CA SER A 105 7.02 -10.10 -11.66
C SER A 105 7.07 -11.60 -11.98
N ASN A 106 7.83 -12.38 -11.21
CA ASN A 106 8.06 -13.82 -11.45
C ASN A 106 7.28 -14.71 -10.46
N THR A 107 6.53 -14.13 -9.54
CA THR A 107 5.72 -14.88 -8.59
C THR A 107 4.41 -15.36 -9.19
N PRO A 108 3.87 -16.51 -8.74
CA PRO A 108 2.55 -16.98 -9.13
C PRO A 108 1.47 -15.90 -8.91
N TYR A 109 0.53 -15.80 -9.84
CA TYR A 109 -0.50 -14.76 -9.82
C TYR A 109 -1.35 -14.82 -8.54
N GLY A 110 -1.67 -16.03 -8.06
CA GLY A 110 -2.44 -16.23 -6.82
C GLY A 110 -1.72 -15.74 -5.57
N ALA A 111 -0.44 -16.08 -5.41
CA ALA A 111 0.38 -15.62 -4.28
C ALA A 111 0.52 -14.08 -4.26
N ARG A 112 0.64 -13.47 -5.45
CA ARG A 112 0.68 -12.02 -5.61
C ARG A 112 -0.62 -11.35 -5.17
N ILE A 113 -1.77 -11.91 -5.55
CA ILE A 113 -3.08 -11.40 -5.12
C ILE A 113 -3.21 -11.53 -3.60
N GLY A 114 -2.85 -12.68 -3.03
CA GLY A 114 -2.85 -12.88 -1.57
C GLY A 114 -2.01 -11.83 -0.82
N TYR A 115 -0.80 -11.56 -1.30
CA TYR A 115 0.06 -10.50 -0.75
C TYR A 115 -0.61 -9.12 -0.79
N ILE A 116 -1.17 -8.74 -1.95
CA ILE A 116 -1.84 -7.44 -2.13
C ILE A 116 -3.05 -7.34 -1.19
N MET A 117 -3.87 -8.38 -1.10
CA MET A 117 -5.05 -8.37 -0.22
C MET A 117 -4.64 -8.16 1.24
N ILE A 118 -3.68 -8.91 1.75
CA ILE A 118 -3.27 -8.81 3.15
C ILE A 118 -2.70 -7.42 3.45
N VAL A 119 -1.84 -6.88 2.57
CA VAL A 119 -1.28 -5.54 2.75
C VAL A 119 -2.36 -4.48 2.74
N VAL A 120 -3.28 -4.49 1.76
CA VAL A 120 -4.33 -3.47 1.64
C VAL A 120 -5.30 -3.54 2.81
N PHE A 121 -5.79 -4.72 3.17
CA PHE A 121 -6.74 -4.87 4.28
C PHE A 121 -6.12 -4.49 5.64
N LEU A 122 -4.89 -4.93 5.94
CA LEU A 122 -4.22 -4.52 7.16
C LEU A 122 -4.00 -3.01 7.21
N HIS A 123 -3.59 -2.42 6.09
CA HIS A 123 -3.38 -0.98 6.01
C HIS A 123 -4.66 -0.21 6.31
N HIS A 124 -5.76 -0.55 5.63
CA HIS A 124 -7.05 0.14 5.78
C HIS A 124 -7.65 -0.09 7.17
N LEU A 125 -7.49 -1.29 7.74
CA LEU A 125 -7.93 -1.57 9.09
C LEU A 125 -7.27 -0.61 10.08
N VAL A 126 -5.94 -0.51 10.03
CA VAL A 126 -5.19 0.40 10.91
C VAL A 126 -5.58 1.86 10.65
N LEU A 127 -5.66 2.27 9.38
CA LEU A 127 -6.05 3.61 8.98
C LEU A 127 -7.41 4.02 9.59
N PHE A 128 -8.45 3.23 9.37
CA PHE A 128 -9.80 3.56 9.85
C PHE A 128 -9.96 3.40 11.36
N THR A 129 -9.19 2.50 11.99
CA THR A 129 -9.16 2.43 13.47
C THR A 129 -8.57 3.70 14.08
N LEU A 130 -7.54 4.28 13.47
CA LEU A 130 -6.92 5.51 13.96
C LEU A 130 -7.72 6.75 13.59
N GLU A 131 -8.41 6.75 12.44
CA GLU A 131 -9.30 7.84 12.01
C GLU A 131 -10.47 8.04 12.98
N MET A 132 -11.13 6.95 13.38
CA MET A 132 -12.31 7.05 14.26
C MET A 132 -11.96 7.04 15.74
N PHE A 133 -10.86 6.37 16.12
CA PHE A 133 -10.36 6.22 17.49
C PHE A 133 -11.45 5.94 18.55
N ASP A 134 -12.52 5.24 18.15
CA ASP A 134 -13.66 4.90 18.99
C ASP A 134 -14.16 3.49 18.65
N PHE A 135 -14.15 2.62 19.65
CA PHE A 135 -14.58 1.23 19.53
C PHE A 135 -16.11 1.08 19.40
N SER A 136 -16.91 2.09 19.75
CA SER A 136 -18.35 2.05 19.51
C SER A 136 -18.69 1.95 18.02
N HIS A 137 -17.79 2.45 17.16
CA HIS A 137 -17.91 2.45 15.71
C HIS A 137 -17.20 1.25 15.03
N SER A 138 -16.88 0.18 15.78
CA SER A 138 -16.18 -1.01 15.27
C SER A 138 -16.80 -1.59 13.98
N PHE A 139 -18.13 -1.68 13.93
CA PHE A 139 -18.83 -2.18 12.74
C PHE A 139 -18.65 -1.28 11.51
N LEU A 140 -18.65 0.04 11.72
CA LEU A 140 -18.43 1.02 10.66
C LEU A 140 -16.99 0.97 10.14
N ILE A 141 -16.01 0.80 11.04
CA ILE A 141 -14.60 0.61 10.68
C ILE A 141 -14.43 -0.61 9.77
N LEU A 142 -15.02 -1.76 10.15
CA LEU A 142 -14.98 -2.97 9.32
C LEU A 142 -15.64 -2.74 7.95
N LYS A 143 -16.79 -2.05 7.93
CA LYS A 143 -17.49 -1.71 6.68
C LYS A 143 -16.63 -0.83 5.76
N LYS A 144 -16.06 0.27 6.28
CA LYS A 144 -15.17 1.18 5.52
C LYS A 144 -13.93 0.42 5.02
N THR A 145 -13.33 -0.40 5.88
CA THR A 145 -12.18 -1.26 5.54
C THR A 145 -12.51 -2.21 4.40
N PHE A 146 -13.68 -2.86 4.44
CA PHE A 146 -14.07 -3.84 3.44
C PHE A 146 -14.30 -3.21 2.06
N PHE A 147 -15.16 -2.18 1.99
CA PHE A 147 -15.51 -1.55 0.72
C PHE A 147 -14.34 -0.76 0.11
N SER A 148 -13.65 0.05 0.92
CA SER A 148 -12.47 0.81 0.45
C SER A 148 -11.29 -0.11 0.13
N GLY A 149 -11.13 -1.20 0.88
CA GLY A 149 -10.13 -2.22 0.62
C GLY A 149 -10.34 -2.92 -0.72
N ILE A 150 -11.56 -3.40 -1.01
CA ILE A 150 -11.87 -4.03 -2.31
C ILE A 150 -11.62 -3.07 -3.46
N PHE A 151 -12.09 -1.82 -3.33
CA PHE A 151 -11.90 -0.82 -4.38
C PHE A 151 -10.42 -0.51 -4.62
N THR A 152 -9.64 -0.37 -3.55
CA THR A 152 -8.18 -0.18 -3.65
C THR A 152 -7.49 -1.40 -4.26
N ILE A 153 -7.86 -2.63 -3.89
CA ILE A 153 -7.31 -3.85 -4.50
C ILE A 153 -7.56 -3.88 -6.01
N LEU A 154 -8.78 -3.55 -6.45
CA LEU A 154 -9.12 -3.49 -7.87
C LEU A 154 -8.23 -2.47 -8.61
N LEU A 155 -8.10 -1.25 -8.08
CA LEU A 155 -7.24 -0.22 -8.67
C LEU A 155 -5.76 -0.64 -8.68
N VAL A 156 -5.28 -1.30 -7.63
CA VAL A 156 -3.93 -1.85 -7.56
C VAL A 156 -3.73 -2.88 -8.67
N LEU A 157 -4.64 -3.84 -8.83
CA LEU A 157 -4.53 -4.87 -9.87
C LEU A 157 -4.56 -4.29 -11.29
N ILE A 158 -5.42 -3.31 -11.55
CA ILE A 158 -5.48 -2.59 -12.83
C ILE A 158 -4.15 -1.88 -13.09
N SER A 159 -3.66 -1.11 -12.12
CA SER A 159 -2.40 -0.39 -12.23
C SER A 159 -1.23 -1.35 -12.50
N LEU A 160 -1.17 -2.47 -11.79
CA LEU A 160 -0.13 -3.48 -11.96
C LEU A 160 -0.18 -4.19 -13.32
N SER A 161 -1.35 -4.27 -13.97
CA SER A 161 -1.50 -4.83 -15.31
C SER A 161 -1.07 -3.84 -16.40
N LEU A 162 -1.45 -2.56 -16.25
CA LEU A 162 -1.13 -1.49 -17.20
C LEU A 162 0.38 -1.22 -17.28
N PHE A 163 1.08 -1.25 -16.14
CA PHE A 163 2.51 -0.97 -16.08
C PHE A 163 3.40 -2.20 -16.25
N LYS A 164 2.84 -3.35 -16.66
CA LYS A 164 3.66 -4.54 -16.92
C LYS A 164 4.41 -4.32 -18.25
N PRO A 165 5.76 -4.28 -18.26
CA PRO A 165 6.50 -4.11 -19.50
C PRO A 165 6.13 -5.26 -20.43
N LYS A 166 5.72 -4.92 -21.66
CA LYS A 166 5.41 -5.88 -22.72
C LYS A 166 6.64 -6.77 -22.88
N ARG A 167 6.53 -8.06 -22.54
CA ARG A 167 7.56 -9.06 -22.87
C ARG A 167 7.74 -9.01 -24.38
N ARG A 168 8.85 -8.44 -24.85
CA ARG A 168 9.40 -8.76 -26.17
C ARG A 168 10.16 -10.07 -26.05
#